data_AF-A0A669QNN8-F1
#
_entry.id   AF-A0A669QNN8-F1
#
_cell.length_a   1.000
_cell.length_b   1.000
_cell.length_c   1.000
_cell.angle_alpha   90.00
_cell.angle_beta   90.00
_cell.angle_gamma   90.00
#
_symmetry.space_group_name_H-M   'P 1'
#
loop_
_entity.id
_entity.type
_entity.pdbx_description
1 polymer ?
#
loop_
_entity_poly.entity_id
_entity_poly.type
_entity_poly.pdbx_seq_one_letter_code
_entity_poly.pdbx_strand_id
1 'polypeptide(L)'
;FYTVIILHESSQVLCAAGFNIPNIDKYNLLMSLLFYFYYRNSQGKGTASPTSLLAFSKFPEQDSQDISQAAERMEMSIQVLKQNVCQKHKRSLHPTDLLSADLLTMIANISGCLPYMLPPKCPNNCLANKYRLITGACNNRYHTRWGASNTALARWLPPAYEDGLSQPRGWDPSVQYNGVQLPLVREVTRKIIHTSNDAVTEDNLYSDIIMVWGQYIDHDISFTPQSISRTSFLTGKECQMTCERQNPCFPIKIITLRDYIPKIIGPDAFNQYIGLYKGYDPTVNPTVSNIFATAAFRFGHATIQPIVRRLNAQYLDDPELPHLQLHEVFFSPWRLIKEGGLDPLIRGLLAHPAKLQVQGQLMNEELTDKLFVLSNNGSLDLASLNLQRGRDHGLPGYNDWREFCGLPELETQTDLNTIIANQKITEKIMELYHNPSNIDVWLGGLVEDFLPGARTGPLFACLIGKQMKALRDGDRFWWENDNVFTEAQKNELKKHSLSRVICDNTGISDVPVDAFQLGKFPQDFKHCSNIDGMNLEAWQEIFQEEEMCGTPKHVENGNFVYCSEFGESTVTYSCQHGFQLQGEEQLSCTSKGWNFQAPVCIGISLDICICF
;
A
#
# COMPACT_ATOMS: atom_id res chain seq x y z
N PHE A 1 12.75 -7.51 -0.73
CA PHE A 1 11.48 -7.68 -1.47
C PHE A 1 11.43 -6.93 -2.80
N TYR A 2 11.38 -5.59 -2.90
CA TYR A 2 11.46 -4.92 -4.23
C TYR A 2 12.68 -5.35 -5.07
N THR A 3 13.86 -5.44 -4.44
CA THR A 3 15.07 -6.00 -5.07
C THR A 3 14.89 -7.44 -5.58
N VAL A 4 14.02 -8.23 -4.95
CA VAL A 4 13.73 -9.62 -5.34
C VAL A 4 12.81 -9.68 -6.56
N ILE A 5 11.83 -8.78 -6.67
CA ILE A 5 10.99 -8.64 -7.87
C ILE A 5 11.86 -8.21 -9.07
N ILE A 6 12.68 -7.17 -8.88
CA ILE A 6 13.66 -6.71 -9.90
C ILE A 6 14.64 -7.85 -10.26
N LEU A 7 15.10 -8.66 -9.29
CA LEU A 7 15.93 -9.83 -9.55
C LEU A 7 15.19 -10.97 -10.26
N HIS A 8 13.87 -11.11 -10.09
CA HIS A 8 13.06 -12.12 -10.76
C HIS A 8 12.81 -11.75 -12.24
N GLU A 9 12.57 -10.48 -12.55
CA GLU A 9 12.51 -10.00 -13.94
C GLU A 9 13.91 -10.06 -14.58
N SER A 10 14.96 -9.64 -13.85
CA SER A 10 16.34 -9.70 -14.33
C SER A 10 16.85 -11.12 -14.54
N SER A 11 16.42 -12.10 -13.74
CA SER A 11 16.81 -13.51 -13.91
C SER A 11 16.14 -14.12 -15.14
N GLN A 12 14.87 -13.80 -15.42
CA GLN A 12 14.21 -14.20 -16.65
C GLN A 12 14.89 -13.59 -17.89
N VAL A 13 15.22 -12.29 -17.87
CA VAL A 13 15.99 -11.63 -18.96
C VAL A 13 17.33 -12.33 -19.22
N LEU A 14 18.08 -12.69 -18.18
CA LEU A 14 19.39 -13.32 -18.31
C LEU A 14 19.32 -14.82 -18.67
N CYS A 15 18.19 -15.49 -18.41
CA CYS A 15 17.95 -16.86 -18.89
C CYS A 15 17.49 -16.89 -20.36
N ALA A 16 16.62 -15.95 -20.78
CA ALA A 16 16.18 -15.83 -22.17
C ALA A 16 17.33 -15.50 -23.13
N ALA A 17 18.30 -14.70 -22.70
CA ALA A 17 19.45 -14.29 -23.51
C ALA A 17 20.56 -15.37 -23.67
N GLY A 18 20.40 -16.58 -23.10
CA GLY A 18 21.35 -17.69 -23.26
C GLY A 18 22.72 -17.53 -22.58
N PHE A 19 22.95 -16.46 -21.82
CA PHE A 19 24.24 -16.14 -21.22
C PHE A 19 24.48 -16.86 -19.89
N ASN A 20 25.28 -17.93 -19.93
CA ASN A 20 25.70 -18.70 -18.76
C ASN A 20 26.86 -17.99 -18.00
N ILE A 21 26.51 -16.90 -17.32
CA ILE A 21 27.44 -16.00 -16.60
C ILE A 21 27.37 -16.24 -15.08
N PRO A 22 28.50 -16.26 -14.33
CA PRO A 22 28.52 -16.42 -12.88
C PRO A 22 27.67 -15.38 -12.13
N ASN A 23 27.10 -15.76 -10.98
CA ASN A 23 26.19 -14.91 -10.21
C ASN A 23 26.75 -13.50 -9.91
N ILE A 24 28.04 -13.39 -9.57
CA ILE A 24 28.70 -12.13 -9.21
C ILE A 24 28.55 -11.06 -10.32
N ASP A 25 28.72 -11.45 -11.59
CA ASP A 25 28.69 -10.49 -12.70
C ASP A 25 27.27 -10.06 -13.09
N LYS A 26 26.27 -10.91 -12.82
CA LYS A 26 24.85 -10.53 -12.96
C LYS A 26 24.48 -9.36 -12.04
N TYR A 27 25.05 -9.29 -10.83
CA TYR A 27 24.84 -8.17 -9.90
C TYR A 27 25.58 -6.90 -10.32
N ASN A 28 26.80 -7.03 -10.86
CA ASN A 28 27.53 -5.90 -11.44
C ASN A 28 26.74 -5.27 -12.61
N LEU A 29 26.14 -6.09 -13.47
CA LEU A 29 25.29 -5.63 -14.57
C LEU A 29 24.04 -4.88 -14.06
N LEU A 30 23.34 -5.41 -13.04
CA LEU A 30 22.16 -4.77 -12.48
C LEU A 30 22.47 -3.39 -11.84
N MET A 31 23.55 -3.31 -11.06
CA MET A 31 24.01 -2.03 -10.50
C MET A 31 24.42 -1.03 -11.60
N SER A 32 25.05 -1.51 -12.67
CA SER A 32 25.43 -0.68 -13.82
C SER A 32 24.22 -0.17 -14.59
N LEU A 33 23.17 -0.99 -14.76
CA LEU A 33 21.90 -0.61 -15.38
C LEU A 33 21.15 0.44 -14.55
N LEU A 34 21.06 0.26 -13.22
CA LEU A 34 20.47 1.26 -12.31
C LEU A 34 21.25 2.58 -12.33
N PHE A 35 22.58 2.52 -12.34
CA PHE A 35 23.44 3.71 -12.44
C PHE A 35 23.31 4.39 -13.80
N TYR A 36 23.18 3.64 -14.90
CA TYR A 36 22.98 4.16 -16.25
C TYR A 36 21.60 4.82 -16.41
N PHE A 37 20.52 4.19 -15.93
CA PHE A 37 19.18 4.78 -15.91
C PHE A 37 19.15 6.08 -15.10
N TYR A 38 19.78 6.09 -13.91
CA TYR A 38 19.93 7.30 -13.11
C TYR A 38 20.71 8.38 -13.88
N TYR A 39 21.87 8.06 -14.43
CA TYR A 39 22.74 9.01 -15.15
C TYR A 39 22.06 9.61 -16.39
N ARG A 40 21.26 8.81 -17.12
CA ARG A 40 20.47 9.26 -18.27
C ARG A 40 19.37 10.23 -17.86
N ASN A 41 18.71 9.99 -16.73
CA ASN A 41 17.64 10.83 -16.19
C ASN A 41 18.15 12.01 -15.32
N SER A 42 19.42 12.01 -14.89
CA SER A 42 20.01 13.05 -14.04
C SER A 42 20.77 14.15 -14.79
N GLN A 43 20.70 14.17 -16.13
CA GLN A 43 21.34 15.19 -16.97
C GLN A 43 20.86 16.60 -16.56
N GLY A 44 21.74 17.35 -15.89
CA GLY A 44 21.46 18.69 -15.37
C GLY A 44 21.37 18.84 -13.84
N LYS A 45 21.54 17.76 -13.05
CA LYS A 45 21.63 17.84 -11.57
C LYS A 45 22.91 17.16 -11.05
N GLY A 46 23.46 17.72 -9.96
CA GLY A 46 24.85 17.49 -9.52
C GLY A 46 25.22 16.09 -9.01
N THR A 47 26.49 15.94 -8.65
CA THR A 47 27.16 14.69 -8.23
C THR A 47 26.30 13.78 -7.36
N ALA A 48 26.01 12.58 -7.86
CA ALA A 48 25.20 11.58 -7.17
C ALA A 48 25.90 11.03 -5.92
N SER A 49 25.18 10.98 -4.80
CA SER A 49 25.58 10.17 -3.63
C SER A 49 24.86 8.82 -3.64
N PRO A 50 25.36 7.78 -2.94
CA PRO A 50 24.63 6.53 -2.74
C PRO A 50 23.23 6.76 -2.12
N THR A 51 23.12 7.73 -1.20
CA THR A 51 21.85 8.19 -0.60
C THR A 51 20.87 8.72 -1.67
N SER A 52 21.37 9.47 -2.65
CA SER A 52 20.58 9.99 -3.79
C SER A 52 20.09 8.86 -4.70
N LEU A 53 20.91 7.84 -4.92
CA LEU A 53 20.54 6.66 -5.72
C LEU A 53 19.45 5.82 -5.02
N LEU A 54 19.56 5.64 -3.70
CA LEU A 54 18.54 4.95 -2.91
C LEU A 54 17.21 5.72 -2.87
N ALA A 55 17.27 7.05 -2.75
CA ALA A 55 16.09 7.93 -2.79
C ALA A 55 15.38 7.92 -4.16
N PHE A 56 16.07 7.57 -5.26
CA PHE A 56 15.43 7.47 -6.58
C PHE A 56 14.28 6.46 -6.59
N SER A 57 14.41 5.35 -5.84
CA SER A 57 13.36 4.32 -5.66
C SER A 57 12.15 4.76 -4.81
N LYS A 58 12.07 6.04 -4.45
CA LYS A 58 11.03 6.65 -3.59
C LYS A 58 10.38 7.90 -4.16
N PHE A 59 10.76 8.33 -5.37
CA PHE A 59 9.90 9.20 -6.18
C PHE A 59 8.82 8.36 -6.86
N PRO A 60 7.66 8.93 -7.19
CA PRO A 60 6.62 8.20 -7.88
C PRO A 60 6.88 8.16 -9.39
N GLU A 61 6.10 7.32 -10.06
CA GLU A 61 5.88 7.38 -11.52
C GLU A 61 5.37 8.75 -11.98
N GLN A 62 5.69 9.13 -13.22
CA GLN A 62 5.44 10.48 -13.75
C GLN A 62 3.96 10.87 -13.75
N ASP A 63 3.06 9.96 -14.14
CA ASP A 63 1.61 10.18 -14.11
C ASP A 63 1.11 10.64 -12.73
N SER A 64 1.63 10.00 -11.67
CA SER A 64 1.32 10.35 -10.28
C SER A 64 1.90 11.72 -9.90
N GLN A 65 3.00 12.17 -10.52
CA GLN A 65 3.53 13.52 -10.33
C GLN A 65 2.63 14.57 -10.98
N ASP A 66 2.25 14.34 -12.23
CA ASP A 66 1.49 15.29 -13.03
C ASP A 66 0.07 15.48 -12.47
N ILE A 67 -0.57 14.39 -12.01
CA ILE A 67 -1.85 14.41 -11.30
C ILE A 67 -1.77 15.23 -10.00
N SER A 68 -0.69 15.07 -9.25
CA SER A 68 -0.53 15.75 -7.96
C SER A 68 -0.26 17.26 -8.16
N GLN A 69 0.60 17.62 -9.11
CA GLN A 69 0.81 19.02 -9.51
C GLN A 69 -0.47 19.68 -10.04
N ALA A 70 -1.30 18.94 -10.77
CA ALA A 70 -2.58 19.46 -11.25
C ALA A 70 -3.53 19.75 -10.07
N ALA A 71 -3.58 18.86 -9.07
CA ALA A 71 -4.38 19.06 -7.85
C ALA A 71 -3.92 20.29 -7.05
N GLU A 72 -2.60 20.50 -6.88
CA GLU A 72 -2.04 21.71 -6.24
C GLU A 72 -2.48 22.99 -6.96
N ARG A 73 -2.41 23.01 -8.30
CA ARG A 73 -2.84 24.15 -9.13
C ARG A 73 -4.33 24.42 -8.99
N MET A 74 -5.15 23.38 -8.87
CA MET A 74 -6.60 23.50 -8.64
C MET A 74 -6.90 24.06 -7.26
N GLU A 75 -6.28 23.52 -6.20
CA GLU A 75 -6.46 24.01 -4.82
C GLU A 75 -6.06 25.48 -4.68
N MET A 76 -4.86 25.84 -5.15
CA MET A 76 -4.36 27.22 -5.09
C MET A 76 -5.27 28.19 -5.84
N SER A 77 -5.80 27.79 -7.01
CA SER A 77 -6.76 28.60 -7.77
C SER A 77 -8.05 28.85 -6.98
N ILE A 78 -8.58 27.83 -6.30
CA ILE A 78 -9.78 27.94 -5.45
C ILE A 78 -9.50 28.81 -4.22
N GLN A 79 -8.34 28.66 -3.56
CA GLN A 79 -7.95 29.49 -2.41
C GLN A 79 -7.81 30.98 -2.79
N VAL A 80 -7.16 31.28 -3.92
CA VAL A 80 -7.01 32.65 -4.43
C VAL A 80 -8.38 33.26 -4.78
N LEU A 81 -9.30 32.48 -5.38
CA LEU A 81 -10.68 32.94 -5.62
C LEU A 81 -11.44 33.19 -4.31
N LYS A 82 -11.36 32.29 -3.32
CA LYS A 82 -11.96 32.44 -1.98
C LYS A 82 -11.51 33.75 -1.33
N GLN A 83 -10.20 34.04 -1.32
CA GLN A 83 -9.67 35.30 -0.78
C GLN A 83 -10.21 36.54 -1.51
N ASN A 84 -10.14 36.56 -2.85
CA ASN A 84 -10.56 37.73 -3.64
C ASN A 84 -12.07 38.01 -3.57
N VAL A 85 -12.92 36.98 -3.47
CA VAL A 85 -14.39 37.18 -3.37
C VAL A 85 -14.81 37.51 -1.93
N CYS A 86 -14.21 36.90 -0.91
CA CYS A 86 -14.50 37.23 0.49
C CYS A 86 -14.00 38.64 0.90
N GLN A 87 -12.95 39.18 0.26
CA GLN A 87 -12.61 40.61 0.41
C GLN A 87 -13.70 41.54 -0.18
N LYS A 88 -14.43 41.07 -1.19
CA LYS A 88 -15.45 41.83 -1.91
C LYS A 88 -16.83 41.78 -1.23
N HIS A 89 -17.17 40.66 -0.60
CA HIS A 89 -18.41 40.48 0.17
C HIS A 89 -18.08 40.25 1.65
N LYS A 90 -18.43 41.22 2.51
CA LYS A 90 -18.17 41.21 3.97
C LYS A 90 -19.03 40.20 4.77
N ARG A 91 -19.09 38.94 4.34
CA ARG A 91 -19.73 37.82 5.04
C ARG A 91 -18.92 36.55 4.84
N SER A 92 -18.85 35.73 5.88
CA SER A 92 -18.53 34.31 5.70
C SER A 92 -19.65 33.67 4.87
N LEU A 93 -19.26 32.97 3.80
CA LEU A 93 -20.10 32.22 2.89
C LEU A 93 -19.41 30.88 2.62
N HIS A 94 -20.17 29.80 2.44
CA HIS A 94 -19.59 28.48 2.27
C HIS A 94 -18.86 28.38 0.91
N PRO A 95 -17.67 27.75 0.82
CA PRO A 95 -16.89 27.75 -0.43
C PRO A 95 -17.62 27.12 -1.63
N THR A 96 -18.54 26.19 -1.37
CA THR A 96 -19.43 25.55 -2.35
C THR A 96 -20.44 26.49 -2.98
N ASP A 97 -20.80 27.57 -2.27
CA ASP A 97 -21.90 28.47 -2.65
C ASP A 97 -21.38 29.65 -3.50
N LEU A 98 -20.06 29.72 -3.68
CA LEU A 98 -19.32 30.83 -4.28
C LEU A 98 -18.81 30.56 -5.71
N LEU A 99 -18.76 29.29 -6.15
CA LEU A 99 -18.22 28.89 -7.45
C LEU A 99 -19.24 28.00 -8.17
N SER A 100 -19.67 28.40 -9.37
CA SER A 100 -20.55 27.56 -10.20
C SER A 100 -19.84 26.30 -10.69
N ALA A 101 -20.61 25.26 -11.05
CA ALA A 101 -20.07 24.04 -11.62
C ALA A 101 -19.21 24.33 -12.86
N ASP A 102 -19.65 25.24 -13.74
CA ASP A 102 -18.90 25.64 -14.95
C ASP A 102 -17.54 26.27 -14.61
N LEU A 103 -17.48 27.08 -13.55
CA LEU A 103 -16.24 27.71 -13.08
C LEU A 103 -15.30 26.68 -12.46
N LEU A 104 -15.83 25.72 -11.69
CA LEU A 104 -15.04 24.58 -11.17
C LEU A 104 -14.51 23.69 -12.32
N THR A 105 -15.30 23.43 -13.36
CA THR A 105 -14.85 22.73 -14.57
C THR A 105 -13.79 23.51 -15.34
N MET A 106 -13.93 24.84 -15.46
CA MET A 106 -12.90 25.70 -16.07
C MET A 106 -11.59 25.65 -15.28
N ILE A 107 -11.64 25.76 -13.94
CA ILE A 107 -10.45 25.66 -13.09
C ILE A 107 -9.80 24.28 -13.23
N ALA A 108 -10.58 23.20 -13.18
CA ALA A 108 -10.08 21.83 -13.35
C ALA A 108 -9.45 21.58 -14.74
N ASN A 109 -9.93 22.27 -15.78
CA ASN A 109 -9.32 22.21 -17.11
C ASN A 109 -7.97 22.96 -17.14
N ILE A 110 -7.92 24.18 -16.60
CA ILE A 110 -6.73 25.04 -16.58
C ILE A 110 -5.63 24.49 -15.65
N SER A 111 -6.02 23.83 -14.55
CA SER A 111 -5.06 23.18 -13.64
C SER A 111 -4.42 21.92 -14.23
N GLY A 112 -5.08 21.28 -15.20
CA GLY A 112 -4.74 19.96 -15.72
C GLY A 112 -5.44 18.78 -15.03
N CYS A 113 -6.37 19.02 -14.10
CA CYS A 113 -7.10 17.94 -13.41
C CYS A 113 -8.11 17.22 -14.32
N LEU A 114 -8.76 17.94 -15.24
CA LEU A 114 -9.92 17.44 -15.98
C LEU A 114 -9.69 16.10 -16.72
N PRO A 115 -8.57 15.85 -17.44
CA PRO A 115 -8.30 14.55 -18.06
C PRO A 115 -8.30 13.38 -17.06
N TYR A 116 -7.83 13.62 -15.83
CA TYR A 116 -7.77 12.64 -14.76
C TYR A 116 -9.10 12.49 -13.99
N MET A 117 -10.07 13.38 -14.22
CA MET A 117 -11.43 13.27 -13.68
C MET A 117 -12.37 12.49 -14.63
N LEU A 118 -12.16 12.57 -15.95
CA LEU A 118 -13.01 11.89 -16.94
C LEU A 118 -12.90 10.35 -16.84
N PRO A 119 -14.00 9.57 -16.88
CA PRO A 119 -13.93 8.12 -16.84
C PRO A 119 -13.19 7.52 -18.05
N PRO A 120 -12.25 6.56 -17.85
CA PRO A 120 -11.61 5.87 -18.97
C PRO A 120 -12.63 4.99 -19.72
N LYS A 121 -12.48 4.94 -21.05
CA LYS A 121 -13.18 3.97 -21.90
C LYS A 121 -12.58 2.59 -21.66
N CYS A 122 -13.42 1.60 -21.35
CA CYS A 122 -12.94 0.25 -21.10
C CYS A 122 -12.80 -0.54 -22.40
N PRO A 123 -11.68 -1.26 -22.62
CA PRO A 123 -11.59 -2.26 -23.67
C PRO A 123 -12.60 -3.38 -23.45
N ASN A 124 -13.19 -3.87 -24.54
CA ASN A 124 -14.15 -4.96 -24.58
C ASN A 124 -13.62 -6.05 -25.52
N ASN A 125 -12.52 -6.67 -25.11
CA ASN A 125 -11.85 -7.78 -25.76
C ASN A 125 -11.50 -8.86 -24.72
N CYS A 126 -11.07 -10.04 -25.15
CA CYS A 126 -10.78 -11.15 -24.24
C CYS A 126 -9.75 -10.79 -23.16
N LEU A 127 -8.66 -10.10 -23.49
CA LEU A 127 -7.62 -9.75 -22.51
C LEU A 127 -8.20 -8.90 -21.36
N ALA A 128 -9.11 -7.96 -21.65
CA ALA A 128 -9.81 -7.16 -20.65
C ALA A 128 -10.92 -7.90 -19.87
N ASN A 129 -11.33 -9.08 -20.34
CA ASN A 129 -12.20 -10.01 -19.64
C ASN A 129 -11.40 -10.94 -18.71
N LYS A 130 -10.31 -11.54 -19.22
CA LYS A 130 -9.45 -12.52 -18.52
C LYS A 130 -8.47 -11.90 -17.52
N TYR A 131 -8.03 -10.65 -17.73
CA TYR A 131 -6.99 -10.00 -16.91
C TYR A 131 -7.35 -8.60 -16.40
N ARG A 132 -6.76 -8.23 -15.26
CA ARG A 132 -6.84 -6.89 -14.66
C ARG A 132 -6.00 -5.90 -15.47
N LEU A 133 -6.46 -4.65 -15.60
CA LEU A 133 -5.59 -3.55 -16.03
C LEU A 133 -4.64 -3.16 -14.89
N ILE A 134 -3.39 -2.83 -15.20
CA ILE A 134 -2.36 -2.42 -14.22
C ILE A 134 -2.83 -1.25 -13.33
N THR A 135 -3.60 -0.32 -13.87
CA THR A 135 -4.16 0.83 -13.16
C THR A 135 -5.37 0.52 -12.28
N GLY A 136 -5.85 -0.74 -12.24
CA GLY A 136 -7.08 -1.13 -11.55
C GLY A 136 -8.38 -0.62 -12.20
N ALA A 137 -8.30 0.26 -13.19
CA ALA A 137 -9.44 0.77 -13.94
C ALA A 137 -10.22 -0.37 -14.64
N CYS A 138 -11.51 -0.13 -14.92
CA CYS A 138 -12.39 -1.09 -15.59
C CYS A 138 -12.58 -2.45 -14.88
N ASN A 139 -12.22 -2.53 -13.59
CA ASN A 139 -12.67 -3.59 -12.70
C ASN A 139 -14.21 -3.55 -12.61
N ASN A 140 -14.76 -2.47 -12.04
CA ASN A 140 -16.17 -2.15 -12.18
C ASN A 140 -16.45 -1.60 -13.60
N ARG A 141 -17.42 -2.19 -14.31
CA ARG A 141 -17.77 -1.81 -15.69
C ARG A 141 -18.69 -0.59 -15.77
N TYR A 142 -19.42 -0.25 -14.71
CA TYR A 142 -20.30 0.93 -14.64
C TYR A 142 -19.56 2.16 -14.10
N HIS A 143 -18.74 1.97 -13.07
CA HIS A 143 -17.96 3.02 -12.41
C HIS A 143 -16.46 2.78 -12.65
N THR A 144 -16.00 3.07 -13.87
CA THR A 144 -14.72 2.59 -14.42
C THR A 144 -13.45 3.10 -13.72
N ARG A 145 -13.58 4.00 -12.74
CA ARG A 145 -12.51 4.51 -11.85
C ARG A 145 -12.54 3.95 -10.42
N TRP A 146 -13.56 3.19 -10.00
CA TRP A 146 -13.59 2.62 -8.65
C TRP A 146 -12.48 1.58 -8.47
N GLY A 147 -11.70 1.70 -7.39
CA GLY A 147 -10.50 0.91 -7.14
C GLY A 147 -9.28 1.25 -8.00
N ALA A 148 -9.35 2.25 -8.89
CA ALA A 148 -8.24 2.60 -9.78
C ALA A 148 -7.14 3.42 -9.09
N SER A 149 -5.88 3.23 -9.50
CA SER A 149 -4.73 4.01 -9.05
C SER A 149 -4.87 5.49 -9.43
N ASN A 150 -4.17 6.36 -8.67
CA ASN A 150 -4.20 7.82 -8.83
C ASN A 150 -5.62 8.42 -8.85
N THR A 151 -6.53 7.85 -8.07
CA THR A 151 -7.85 8.42 -7.75
C THR A 151 -7.91 8.88 -6.30
N ALA A 152 -8.85 9.78 -5.98
CA ALA A 152 -9.02 10.28 -4.62
C ALA A 152 -9.55 9.19 -3.67
N LEU A 153 -8.98 9.12 -2.45
CA LEU A 153 -9.45 8.22 -1.39
C LEU A 153 -10.92 8.51 -1.04
N ALA A 154 -11.72 7.46 -0.88
CA ALA A 154 -13.14 7.58 -0.57
C ALA A 154 -13.36 8.23 0.81
N ARG A 155 -14.31 9.15 0.91
CA ARG A 155 -14.72 9.75 2.19
C ARG A 155 -16.06 9.15 2.62
N TRP A 156 -16.05 8.35 3.69
CA TRP A 156 -17.25 7.76 4.29
C TRP A 156 -18.02 8.73 5.20
N LEU A 157 -17.32 9.75 5.72
CA LEU A 157 -17.88 10.91 6.42
C LEU A 157 -17.37 12.20 5.74
N PRO A 158 -18.08 13.33 5.86
CA PRO A 158 -17.58 14.62 5.39
C PRO A 158 -16.21 14.99 5.97
N PRO A 159 -15.36 15.76 5.25
CA PRO A 159 -14.07 16.19 5.76
C PRO A 159 -14.22 17.25 6.87
N ALA A 160 -13.51 17.07 7.98
CA ALA A 160 -13.45 18.02 9.09
C ALA A 160 -12.22 18.94 8.95
N TYR A 161 -12.34 19.98 8.12
CA TYR A 161 -11.33 21.04 7.96
C TYR A 161 -11.72 22.32 8.71
N GLU A 162 -10.72 23.06 9.20
CA GLU A 162 -10.87 24.27 10.01
C GLU A 162 -11.50 25.43 9.25
N ASP A 163 -11.18 25.57 7.95
CA ASP A 163 -11.77 26.56 7.04
C ASP A 163 -12.91 26.01 6.16
N GLY A 164 -13.35 24.78 6.45
CA GLY A 164 -14.32 24.01 5.68
C GLY A 164 -13.82 23.50 4.32
N LEU A 165 -12.54 23.64 3.98
CA LEU A 165 -12.01 23.29 2.65
C LEU A 165 -10.74 22.43 2.70
N SER A 166 -9.66 22.93 3.31
CA SER A 166 -8.37 22.22 3.38
C SER A 166 -7.44 22.63 4.52
N GLN A 167 -7.74 23.67 5.31
CA GLN A 167 -6.92 24.01 6.47
C GLN A 167 -7.08 22.94 7.57
N PRO A 168 -6.01 22.26 8.01
CA PRO A 168 -6.10 21.15 8.96
C PRO A 168 -6.50 21.63 10.35
N ARG A 169 -7.16 20.77 11.13
CA ARG A 169 -7.58 21.13 12.50
C ARG A 169 -6.40 21.49 13.40
N GLY A 170 -6.51 22.59 14.14
CA GLY A 170 -5.41 23.16 14.92
C GLY A 170 -4.41 23.92 14.05
N TRP A 171 -4.88 24.55 12.97
CA TRP A 171 -4.06 25.42 12.14
C TRP A 171 -3.88 26.78 12.80
N ASP A 172 -4.98 27.49 13.06
CA ASP A 172 -5.03 28.79 13.74
C ASP A 172 -5.18 28.60 15.26
N PRO A 173 -4.26 29.15 16.08
CA PRO A 173 -4.33 29.02 17.55
C PRO A 173 -5.53 29.74 18.19
N SER A 174 -6.27 30.57 17.46
CA SER A 174 -7.52 31.18 17.96
C SER A 174 -8.74 30.27 17.85
N VAL A 175 -8.67 29.20 17.05
CA VAL A 175 -9.80 28.27 16.86
C VAL A 175 -9.86 27.26 18.01
N GLN A 176 -11.08 27.00 18.48
CA GLN A 176 -11.37 26.05 19.55
C GLN A 176 -12.32 24.95 19.08
N TYR A 177 -12.04 23.73 19.50
CA TYR A 177 -12.84 22.53 19.29
C TYR A 177 -13.41 22.11 20.65
N ASN A 178 -14.73 22.08 20.78
CA ASN A 178 -15.42 21.84 22.06
C ASN A 178 -14.90 22.74 23.21
N GLY A 179 -14.63 24.02 22.90
CA GLY A 179 -14.17 25.04 23.85
C GLY A 179 -12.67 25.07 24.14
N VAL A 180 -11.86 24.23 23.51
CA VAL A 180 -10.41 24.12 23.78
C VAL A 180 -9.57 24.06 22.50
N GLN A 181 -8.30 24.42 22.56
CA GLN A 181 -7.35 24.16 21.46
C GLN A 181 -7.05 22.66 21.37
N LEU A 182 -6.71 22.15 20.18
CA LEU A 182 -6.20 20.77 20.05
C LEU A 182 -4.74 20.68 20.53
N PRO A 183 -4.35 19.60 21.23
CA PRO A 183 -3.00 19.45 21.75
C PRO A 183 -1.97 19.29 20.62
N LEU A 184 -0.74 19.70 20.91
CA LEU A 184 0.40 19.50 20.01
C LEU A 184 0.70 17.99 19.90
N VAL A 185 0.77 17.49 18.66
CA VAL A 185 0.94 16.04 18.38
C VAL A 185 2.20 15.42 19.03
N ARG A 186 3.25 16.22 19.23
CA ARG A 186 4.49 15.82 19.91
C ARG A 186 4.35 15.74 21.44
N GLU A 187 3.45 16.53 22.01
CA GLU A 187 3.10 16.41 23.43
C GLU A 187 2.23 15.17 23.68
N VAL A 188 1.25 14.92 22.82
CA VAL A 188 0.44 13.68 22.82
C VAL A 188 1.37 12.46 22.75
N THR A 189 2.33 12.46 21.82
CA THR A 189 3.32 11.38 21.73
C THR A 189 4.13 11.22 23.02
N ARG A 190 4.70 12.30 23.56
CA ARG A 190 5.53 12.26 24.77
C ARG A 190 4.78 11.87 26.05
N LYS A 191 3.51 12.27 26.21
CA LYS A 191 2.71 11.94 27.40
C LYS A 191 2.05 10.57 27.32
N ILE A 192 1.58 10.14 26.15
CA ILE A 192 0.70 8.96 25.99
C ILE A 192 1.36 7.82 25.20
N ILE A 193 2.05 8.10 24.09
CA ILE A 193 2.37 7.08 23.07
C ILE A 193 3.78 6.48 23.24
N HIS A 194 4.76 7.31 23.60
CA HIS A 194 6.16 6.93 23.74
C HIS A 194 6.39 5.85 24.81
N THR A 195 7.17 4.82 24.47
CA THR A 195 7.74 3.85 25.40
C THR A 195 9.21 3.58 25.07
N SER A 196 10.03 3.25 26.08
CA SER A 196 11.42 2.86 25.85
C SER A 196 11.51 1.45 25.25
N ASN A 197 12.61 1.15 24.56
CA ASN A 197 12.79 -0.18 23.93
C ASN A 197 12.70 -1.32 24.96
N ASP A 198 13.28 -1.15 26.15
CA ASP A 198 13.29 -2.15 27.24
C ASP A 198 11.90 -2.41 27.86
N ALA A 199 10.91 -1.54 27.60
CA ALA A 199 9.56 -1.64 28.14
C ALA A 199 8.57 -2.30 27.17
N VAL A 200 9.01 -2.77 25.99
CA VAL A 200 8.13 -3.38 24.99
C VAL A 200 7.63 -4.76 25.44
N THR A 201 6.30 -4.95 25.46
CA THR A 201 5.67 -6.26 25.68
C THR A 201 5.64 -7.07 24.37
N GLU A 202 6.04 -8.34 24.44
CA GLU A 202 5.99 -9.30 23.33
C GLU A 202 4.62 -9.98 23.20
N ASP A 203 4.21 -10.30 21.97
CA ASP A 203 2.98 -11.02 21.64
C ASP A 203 3.18 -12.54 21.73
N ASN A 204 2.47 -13.22 22.64
CA ASN A 204 2.63 -14.65 22.87
C ASN A 204 1.83 -15.57 21.93
N LEU A 205 1.07 -15.02 20.96
CA LEU A 205 0.31 -15.79 19.96
C LEU A 205 0.87 -15.64 18.54
N TYR A 206 1.44 -14.48 18.21
CA TYR A 206 1.82 -14.15 16.83
C TYR A 206 3.32 -13.84 16.67
N SER A 207 3.89 -14.34 15.57
CA SER A 207 5.27 -14.09 15.17
C SER A 207 5.43 -12.72 14.51
N ASP A 208 6.63 -12.14 14.55
CA ASP A 208 6.88 -10.76 14.07
C ASP A 208 6.63 -10.57 12.57
N ILE A 209 6.59 -11.65 11.77
CA ILE A 209 6.17 -11.60 10.37
C ILE A 209 4.74 -11.03 10.19
N ILE A 210 3.88 -11.11 11.22
CA ILE A 210 2.53 -10.51 11.18
C ILE A 210 2.60 -8.99 11.01
N MET A 211 3.55 -8.31 11.65
CA MET A 211 3.74 -6.86 11.51
C MET A 211 4.23 -6.50 10.10
N VAL A 212 5.23 -7.23 9.60
CA VAL A 212 5.80 -7.02 8.26
C VAL A 212 4.74 -7.23 7.19
N TRP A 213 3.89 -8.24 7.34
CA TRP A 213 2.78 -8.53 6.43
C TRP A 213 1.64 -7.50 6.53
N GLY A 214 1.39 -6.93 7.71
CA GLY A 214 0.50 -5.78 7.86
C GLY A 214 0.97 -4.56 7.07
N GLN A 215 2.26 -4.21 7.18
CA GLN A 215 2.85 -3.13 6.38
C GLN A 215 2.80 -3.43 4.86
N TYR A 216 3.04 -4.69 4.49
CA TYR A 216 2.96 -5.17 3.11
C TYR A 216 1.54 -5.00 2.52
N ILE A 217 0.49 -5.26 3.31
CA ILE A 217 -0.91 -4.99 2.95
C ILE A 217 -1.23 -3.50 2.92
N ASP A 218 -0.70 -2.68 3.83
CA ASP A 218 -0.96 -1.23 3.79
C ASP A 218 -0.47 -0.64 2.46
N HIS A 219 0.77 -0.99 2.11
CA HIS A 219 1.40 -0.65 0.85
C HIS A 219 0.75 -1.33 -0.36
N ASP A 220 -0.03 -2.41 -0.20
CA ASP A 220 -0.86 -2.95 -1.29
C ASP A 220 -2.04 -2.03 -1.57
N ILE A 221 -2.85 -1.82 -0.55
CA ILE A 221 -4.17 -1.22 -0.66
C ILE A 221 -4.01 0.29 -0.86
N SER A 222 -3.30 0.94 0.05
CA SER A 222 -3.28 2.37 0.21
C SER A 222 -1.95 2.95 -0.25
N PHE A 223 -2.01 4.14 -0.86
CA PHE A 223 -0.83 4.96 -1.06
C PHE A 223 -1.24 6.41 -1.25
N THR A 224 -0.73 7.29 -0.39
CA THR A 224 -0.93 8.74 -0.53
C THR A 224 0.38 9.39 -0.99
N PRO A 225 0.49 9.81 -2.26
CA PRO A 225 1.58 10.66 -2.70
C PRO A 225 1.46 12.03 -2.05
N GLN A 226 2.28 12.27 -1.03
CA GLN A 226 2.63 13.62 -0.59
C GLN A 226 3.45 14.23 -1.75
N SER A 227 2.99 15.28 -2.44
CA SER A 227 3.49 15.71 -3.77
C SER A 227 4.95 16.25 -3.88
N ILE A 228 5.31 16.94 -4.97
CA ILE A 228 6.69 17.05 -5.50
C ILE A 228 7.34 18.44 -5.33
N SER A 229 6.56 19.51 -5.10
CA SER A 229 7.07 20.90 -5.06
C SER A 229 8.00 21.17 -3.87
N ARG A 230 9.28 20.82 -3.99
CA ARG A 230 10.27 20.94 -2.90
C ARG A 230 10.36 22.34 -2.29
N THR A 231 9.92 23.38 -3.00
CA THR A 231 9.85 24.77 -2.53
C THR A 231 8.42 25.27 -2.31
N SER A 232 8.24 26.13 -1.30
CA SER A 232 7.01 26.90 -1.07
C SER A 232 6.68 27.86 -2.22
N PHE A 233 5.48 27.78 -2.80
CA PHE A 233 5.07 28.68 -3.90
C PHE A 233 4.97 30.16 -3.51
N LEU A 234 4.78 30.48 -2.22
CA LEU A 234 4.67 31.86 -1.72
C LEU A 234 6.00 32.46 -1.23
N THR A 235 7.00 31.63 -0.88
CA THR A 235 8.25 32.10 -0.24
C THR A 235 9.55 31.51 -0.81
N GLY A 236 9.48 30.56 -1.74
CA GLY A 236 10.64 29.96 -2.41
C GLY A 236 11.56 29.11 -1.52
N LYS A 237 11.15 28.78 -0.30
CA LYS A 237 11.94 28.04 0.69
C LYS A 237 11.77 26.54 0.52
N GLU A 238 12.84 25.76 0.64
CA GLU A 238 12.71 24.30 0.58
C GLU A 238 12.02 23.71 1.81
N CYS A 239 11.18 22.69 1.60
CA CYS A 239 10.41 21.98 2.64
C CYS A 239 11.30 21.26 3.67
N GLN A 240 12.58 21.06 3.36
CA GLN A 240 13.59 20.50 4.27
C GLN A 240 14.26 21.58 5.15
N MET A 241 14.01 22.87 4.86
CA MET A 241 14.65 24.03 5.48
C MET A 241 13.65 25.00 6.14
N THR A 242 12.37 24.60 6.28
CA THR A 242 11.33 25.44 6.88
C THR A 242 10.36 24.63 7.73
N CYS A 243 9.94 25.20 8.86
CA CYS A 243 8.82 24.69 9.66
C CYS A 243 7.49 25.38 9.28
N GLU A 244 7.49 26.23 8.24
CA GLU A 244 6.26 26.81 7.68
C GLU A 244 5.45 25.69 7.03
N ARG A 245 4.25 25.43 7.57
CA ARG A 245 3.33 24.39 7.08
C ARG A 245 2.89 24.68 5.64
N GLN A 246 3.47 23.98 4.65
CA GLN A 246 3.08 24.04 3.24
C GLN A 246 3.21 22.64 2.63
N ASN A 247 2.43 22.32 1.57
CA ASN A 247 2.71 21.20 0.65
C ASN A 247 4.20 21.23 0.20
N PRO A 248 4.89 20.13 -0.24
CA PRO A 248 4.64 18.65 -0.14
C PRO A 248 5.87 17.60 -0.31
N CYS A 249 5.86 16.30 0.17
CA CYS A 249 6.81 15.12 -0.14
C CYS A 249 6.71 13.84 0.77
N PHE A 250 7.02 12.52 0.50
CA PHE A 250 6.79 11.52 -0.63
C PHE A 250 7.04 9.96 -0.29
N PRO A 251 6.13 8.95 -0.54
CA PRO A 251 6.30 7.43 -0.41
C PRO A 251 5.94 6.44 -1.65
N ILE A 252 5.70 5.08 -1.53
CA ILE A 252 5.29 4.06 -2.63
C ILE A 252 4.77 2.59 -2.18
N LYS A 253 4.35 1.60 -3.07
CA LYS A 253 3.41 0.37 -2.90
C LYS A 253 3.80 -1.14 -3.27
N ILE A 254 3.14 -2.23 -2.70
CA ILE A 254 2.55 -3.54 -3.32
C ILE A 254 2.32 -4.89 -2.49
N ILE A 255 1.07 -5.48 -2.56
CA ILE A 255 0.41 -6.88 -2.52
C ILE A 255 0.59 -8.06 -1.48
N THR A 256 -0.38 -8.33 -0.55
CA THR A 256 -1.34 -9.51 -0.45
C THR A 256 -2.11 -9.70 0.90
N LEU A 257 -3.40 -10.09 0.87
CA LEU A 257 -4.35 -9.95 2.02
C LEU A 257 -4.77 -11.18 2.88
N ARG A 258 -4.86 -12.39 2.31
CA ARG A 258 -5.82 -13.43 2.75
C ARG A 258 -5.67 -13.93 4.21
N ASP A 259 -4.45 -14.26 4.63
CA ASP A 259 -4.20 -15.07 5.84
C ASP A 259 -4.05 -14.25 7.14
N TYR A 260 -4.18 -12.93 7.00
CA TYR A 260 -3.84 -11.92 8.00
C TYR A 260 -5.06 -11.32 8.70
N ILE A 261 -6.09 -10.90 7.95
CA ILE A 261 -7.22 -10.12 8.50
C ILE A 261 -7.95 -10.82 9.67
N PRO A 262 -8.25 -12.14 9.64
CA PRO A 262 -8.89 -12.82 10.76
C PRO A 262 -8.08 -12.76 12.08
N LYS A 263 -6.75 -12.64 11.99
CA LYS A 263 -5.84 -12.55 13.15
C LYS A 263 -5.79 -11.13 13.75
N ILE A 264 -6.17 -10.12 12.97
CA ILE A 264 -6.16 -8.71 13.39
C ILE A 264 -7.49 -8.29 13.99
N ILE A 265 -8.61 -8.55 13.33
CA ILE A 265 -9.93 -8.12 13.83
C ILE A 265 -10.61 -9.17 14.71
N GLY A 266 -10.07 -10.39 14.75
CA GLY A 266 -10.66 -11.53 15.48
C GLY A 266 -11.81 -12.20 14.70
N PRO A 267 -12.20 -13.43 15.08
CA PRO A 267 -13.17 -14.24 14.35
C PRO A 267 -14.58 -13.63 14.37
N ASP A 268 -15.01 -13.05 15.49
CA ASP A 268 -16.36 -12.49 15.63
C ASP A 268 -16.55 -11.24 14.76
N ALA A 269 -15.59 -10.32 14.78
CA ALA A 269 -15.61 -9.14 13.92
C ALA A 269 -15.43 -9.50 12.44
N PHE A 270 -14.65 -10.54 12.12
CA PHE A 270 -14.58 -11.07 10.75
C PHE A 270 -15.95 -11.57 10.29
N ASN A 271 -16.65 -12.36 11.10
CA ASN A 271 -17.99 -12.85 10.79
C ASN A 271 -19.02 -11.71 10.67
N GLN A 272 -18.94 -10.70 11.55
CA GLN A 272 -19.83 -9.54 11.56
C GLN A 272 -19.62 -8.60 10.35
N TYR A 273 -18.38 -8.20 10.08
CA TYR A 273 -18.07 -7.12 9.14
C TYR A 273 -17.62 -7.59 7.75
N ILE A 274 -17.22 -8.85 7.58
CA ILE A 274 -16.74 -9.41 6.30
C ILE A 274 -17.62 -10.59 5.87
N GLY A 275 -17.73 -11.60 6.74
CA GLY A 275 -18.46 -12.85 6.54
C GLY A 275 -17.90 -13.71 5.41
N LEU A 276 -18.59 -14.81 5.08
CA LEU A 276 -18.30 -15.58 3.87
C LEU A 276 -18.52 -14.74 2.59
N TYR A 277 -17.76 -15.03 1.54
CA TYR A 277 -17.94 -14.42 0.23
C TYR A 277 -19.27 -14.88 -0.40
N LYS A 278 -19.87 -14.04 -1.27
CA LYS A 278 -21.19 -14.25 -1.87
C LYS A 278 -21.24 -14.00 -3.38
N GLY A 279 -20.08 -13.90 -4.04
CA GLY A 279 -19.95 -13.41 -5.41
C GLY A 279 -19.68 -11.91 -5.48
N TYR A 280 -19.36 -11.43 -6.69
CA TYR A 280 -19.07 -10.04 -6.99
C TYR A 280 -20.35 -9.17 -7.00
N ASP A 281 -20.29 -8.01 -6.34
CA ASP A 281 -21.36 -7.01 -6.32
C ASP A 281 -20.91 -5.73 -7.06
N PRO A 282 -21.45 -5.43 -8.26
CA PRO A 282 -21.08 -4.23 -9.02
C PRO A 282 -21.61 -2.91 -8.42
N THR A 283 -22.42 -2.95 -7.36
CA THR A 283 -22.87 -1.76 -6.61
C THR A 283 -21.93 -1.39 -5.47
N VAL A 284 -21.07 -2.31 -5.03
CA VAL A 284 -20.04 -2.04 -4.01
C VAL A 284 -18.91 -1.20 -4.61
N ASN A 285 -18.48 -0.19 -3.86
CA ASN A 285 -17.34 0.65 -4.21
C ASN A 285 -16.07 0.16 -3.49
N PRO A 286 -15.13 -0.51 -4.19
CA PRO A 286 -13.87 -0.99 -3.60
C PRO A 286 -12.83 0.11 -3.33
N THR A 287 -13.07 1.37 -3.71
CA THR A 287 -12.08 2.45 -3.50
C THR A 287 -11.72 2.58 -2.01
N VAL A 288 -10.42 2.66 -1.75
CA VAL A 288 -9.84 2.76 -0.41
C VAL A 288 -10.29 4.05 0.27
N SER A 289 -10.81 3.93 1.49
CA SER A 289 -11.26 5.07 2.27
C SER A 289 -10.11 5.82 2.94
N ASN A 290 -10.29 7.13 3.10
CA ASN A 290 -9.31 8.01 3.70
C ASN A 290 -9.06 7.63 5.18
N ILE A 291 -10.11 7.27 5.92
CA ILE A 291 -10.01 6.81 7.31
C ILE A 291 -9.17 5.53 7.45
N PHE A 292 -9.31 4.59 6.51
CA PHE A 292 -8.53 3.36 6.51
C PHE A 292 -7.03 3.62 6.29
N ALA A 293 -6.69 4.32 5.20
CA ALA A 293 -5.32 4.61 4.78
C ALA A 293 -4.54 5.55 5.72
N THR A 294 -5.27 6.37 6.49
CA THR A 294 -4.69 7.46 7.28
C THR A 294 -4.67 7.17 8.77
N ALA A 295 -5.58 6.33 9.27
CA ALA A 295 -5.64 5.96 10.67
C ALA A 295 -5.80 4.45 10.88
N ALA A 296 -6.92 3.86 10.46
CA ALA A 296 -7.32 2.54 10.99
C ALA A 296 -6.29 1.42 10.70
N PHE A 297 -5.71 1.39 9.49
CA PHE A 297 -4.72 0.36 9.15
C PHE A 297 -3.30 0.69 9.64
N ARG A 298 -3.06 1.94 10.07
CA ARG A 298 -1.81 2.39 10.71
C ARG A 298 -1.69 1.97 12.18
N PHE A 299 -2.60 1.14 12.70
CA PHE A 299 -2.47 0.51 14.01
C PHE A 299 -1.17 -0.32 14.11
N GLY A 300 -0.74 -0.95 13.00
CA GLY A 300 0.48 -1.76 12.93
C GLY A 300 1.78 -1.02 13.29
N HIS A 301 1.80 0.31 13.26
CA HIS A 301 2.94 1.08 13.79
C HIS A 301 3.18 0.86 15.29
N ALA A 302 2.14 0.48 16.04
CA ALA A 302 2.24 0.12 17.46
C ALA A 302 2.65 -1.34 17.70
N THR A 303 2.78 -2.16 16.65
CA THR A 303 3.20 -3.58 16.73
C THR A 303 4.58 -3.83 16.13
N ILE A 304 5.37 -2.78 15.88
CA ILE A 304 6.75 -2.88 15.38
C ILE A 304 7.72 -3.13 16.54
N GLN A 305 8.56 -4.16 16.42
CA GLN A 305 9.66 -4.42 17.34
C GLN A 305 10.81 -3.39 17.18
N PRO A 306 11.51 -2.98 18.26
CA PRO A 306 12.64 -2.07 18.16
C PRO A 306 13.93 -2.74 17.66
N ILE A 307 13.98 -4.07 17.64
CA ILE A 307 15.16 -4.87 17.29
C ILE A 307 14.83 -5.76 16.10
N VAL A 308 15.65 -5.68 15.04
CA VAL A 308 15.61 -6.60 13.91
C VAL A 308 16.53 -7.77 14.19
N ARG A 309 15.92 -8.94 14.41
CA ARG A 309 16.60 -10.17 14.79
C ARG A 309 17.10 -10.94 13.56
N ARG A 310 18.24 -11.59 13.71
CA ARG A 310 18.90 -12.43 12.69
C ARG A 310 19.30 -13.76 13.31
N LEU A 311 18.92 -14.87 12.68
CA LEU A 311 19.15 -16.22 13.21
C LEU A 311 19.84 -17.13 12.19
N ASN A 312 20.74 -17.98 12.70
CA ASN A 312 21.42 -19.00 11.92
C ASN A 312 20.47 -20.14 11.50
N ALA A 313 20.98 -21.13 10.77
CA ALA A 313 20.20 -22.25 10.25
C ALA A 313 19.56 -23.15 11.33
N GLN A 314 19.95 -23.02 12.60
CA GLN A 314 19.40 -23.76 13.74
C GLN A 314 18.40 -22.91 14.56
N TYR A 315 17.97 -21.76 14.03
CA TYR A 315 17.09 -20.79 14.72
C TYR A 315 17.68 -20.23 16.03
N LEU A 316 19.00 -20.24 16.16
CA LEU A 316 19.74 -19.61 17.26
C LEU A 316 20.36 -18.28 16.80
N ASP A 317 20.75 -17.45 17.77
CA ASP A 317 21.49 -16.21 17.50
C ASP A 317 22.75 -16.48 16.68
N ASP A 318 22.96 -15.66 15.66
CA ASP A 318 24.11 -15.78 14.76
C ASP A 318 25.29 -14.91 15.26
N PRO A 319 26.46 -15.52 15.59
CA PRO A 319 27.61 -14.77 16.09
C PRO A 319 28.25 -13.84 15.05
N GLU A 320 28.07 -14.10 13.76
CA GLU A 320 28.58 -13.27 12.66
C GLU A 320 27.55 -12.22 12.21
N LEU A 321 26.26 -12.48 12.44
CA LEU A 321 25.14 -11.63 12.07
C LEU A 321 24.31 -11.21 13.31
N PRO A 322 24.86 -10.41 14.23
CA PRO A 322 24.17 -9.98 15.45
C PRO A 322 22.86 -9.23 15.15
N HIS A 323 21.97 -9.17 16.14
CA HIS A 323 20.77 -8.34 16.07
C HIS A 323 21.09 -6.86 15.82
N LEU A 324 20.18 -6.14 15.16
CA LEU A 324 20.32 -4.72 14.83
C LEU A 324 19.19 -3.90 15.47
N GLN A 325 19.45 -2.65 15.83
CA GLN A 325 18.38 -1.71 16.20
C GLN A 325 17.64 -1.24 14.94
N LEU A 326 16.34 -0.96 15.05
CA LEU A 326 15.49 -0.63 13.90
C LEU A 326 15.99 0.63 13.16
N HIS A 327 16.52 1.63 13.87
CA HIS A 327 17.09 2.82 13.23
C HIS A 327 18.31 2.52 12.35
N GLU A 328 19.03 1.41 12.56
CA GLU A 328 20.21 1.01 11.80
C GLU A 328 19.90 0.28 10.48
N VAL A 329 18.62 -0.06 10.23
CA VAL A 329 18.18 -0.78 9.01
C VAL A 329 17.31 0.07 8.08
N PHE A 330 16.81 1.23 8.52
CA PHE A 330 16.07 2.14 7.65
C PHE A 330 16.89 2.45 6.37
N PHE A 331 16.25 2.25 5.22
CA PHE A 331 16.82 2.48 3.89
C PHE A 331 18.19 1.81 3.63
N SER A 332 18.50 0.69 4.30
CA SER A 332 19.81 0.01 4.24
C SER A 332 19.80 -1.34 3.50
N PRO A 333 19.42 -1.41 2.20
CA PRO A 333 19.38 -2.68 1.45
C PRO A 333 20.77 -3.29 1.21
N TRP A 334 21.84 -2.53 1.43
CA TRP A 334 23.21 -3.04 1.39
C TRP A 334 23.45 -4.15 2.42
N ARG A 335 22.71 -4.17 3.54
CA ARG A 335 22.77 -5.26 4.54
C ARG A 335 22.28 -6.58 3.95
N LEU A 336 21.19 -6.58 3.18
CA LEU A 336 20.71 -7.79 2.48
C LEU A 336 21.75 -8.33 1.48
N ILE A 337 22.59 -7.47 0.92
CA ILE A 337 23.60 -7.84 -0.08
C ILE A 337 24.92 -8.31 0.57
N LYS A 338 25.25 -7.82 1.78
CA LYS A 338 26.57 -8.01 2.42
C LYS A 338 26.55 -8.74 3.76
N GLU A 339 25.40 -8.84 4.43
CA GLU A 339 25.25 -9.35 5.80
C GLU A 339 24.26 -10.53 5.85
N GLY A 340 24.55 -11.59 5.08
CA GLY A 340 23.88 -12.90 5.21
C GLY A 340 22.62 -13.12 4.37
N GLY A 341 22.23 -12.20 3.49
CA GLY A 341 21.08 -12.38 2.60
C GLY A 341 19.73 -12.07 3.27
N LEU A 342 18.71 -12.87 2.95
CA LEU A 342 17.34 -12.70 3.43
C LEU A 342 16.97 -13.73 4.52
N ASP A 343 17.47 -14.96 4.41
CA ASP A 343 17.10 -16.07 5.29
C ASP A 343 17.27 -15.78 6.79
N PRO A 344 18.37 -15.16 7.28
CA PRO A 344 18.54 -14.92 8.72
C PRO A 344 17.45 -14.00 9.29
N LEU A 345 16.96 -13.06 8.47
CA LEU A 345 15.88 -12.15 8.83
C LEU A 345 14.53 -12.86 8.82
N ILE A 346 14.24 -13.70 7.82
CA ILE A 346 13.00 -14.49 7.79
C ILE A 346 12.95 -15.48 8.96
N ARG A 347 14.07 -16.13 9.32
CA ARG A 347 14.14 -16.97 10.53
C ARG A 347 13.85 -16.15 11.79
N GLY A 348 14.38 -14.93 11.89
CA GLY A 348 14.03 -13.95 12.93
C GLY A 348 12.52 -13.71 13.01
N LEU A 349 11.90 -13.32 11.89
CA LEU A 349 10.48 -13.00 11.78
C LEU A 349 9.53 -14.19 12.06
N LEU A 350 9.95 -15.43 11.80
CA LEU A 350 9.15 -16.64 12.03
C LEU A 350 9.22 -17.15 13.47
N ALA A 351 10.37 -17.04 14.15
CA ALA A 351 10.61 -17.68 15.44
C ALA A 351 10.58 -16.71 16.65
N HIS A 352 10.44 -15.41 16.41
CA HIS A 352 10.29 -14.42 17.48
C HIS A 352 8.89 -13.78 17.50
N PRO A 353 8.41 -13.39 18.68
CA PRO A 353 7.11 -12.75 18.84
C PRO A 353 7.05 -11.36 18.21
N ALA A 354 5.88 -10.99 17.72
CA ALA A 354 5.58 -9.60 17.36
C ALA A 354 5.61 -8.70 18.61
N LYS A 355 5.69 -7.37 18.44
CA LYS A 355 5.38 -6.46 19.55
C LYS A 355 3.87 -6.46 19.79
N LEU A 356 3.45 -6.71 21.03
CA LEU A 356 2.07 -6.48 21.45
C LEU A 356 1.82 -4.97 21.59
N GLN A 357 0.68 -4.48 21.10
CA GLN A 357 0.22 -3.15 21.45
C GLN A 357 -0.50 -3.21 22.80
N VAL A 358 -0.08 -2.34 23.72
CA VAL A 358 -0.61 -2.22 25.07
C VAL A 358 -0.78 -0.74 25.38
N GLN A 359 -1.89 -0.33 26.00
CA GLN A 359 -2.28 1.07 26.22
C GLN A 359 -1.19 1.97 26.83
N GLY A 360 -0.31 1.43 27.69
CA GLY A 360 0.80 2.17 28.30
C GLY A 360 2.15 2.06 27.58
N GLN A 361 2.20 1.38 26.43
CA GLN A 361 3.43 1.01 25.70
C GLN A 361 3.17 1.04 24.18
N LEU A 362 2.61 2.13 23.65
CA LEU A 362 2.10 2.17 22.28
C LEU A 362 3.21 2.07 21.23
N MET A 363 4.15 3.01 21.17
CA MET A 363 5.25 3.03 20.18
C MET A 363 6.61 3.25 20.83
N ASN A 364 7.61 2.53 20.32
CA ASN A 364 8.98 2.57 20.84
C ASN A 364 9.79 3.77 20.32
N GLU A 365 10.88 4.10 21.01
CA GLU A 365 11.78 5.22 20.71
C GLU A 365 12.45 5.16 19.32
N GLU A 366 12.60 3.96 18.72
CA GLU A 366 13.08 3.83 17.33
C GLU A 366 12.17 4.54 16.32
N LEU A 367 10.89 4.67 16.65
CA LEU A 367 9.86 5.26 15.80
C LEU A 367 9.38 6.64 16.27
N THR A 368 9.44 6.94 17.58
CA THR A 368 9.03 8.26 18.10
C THR A 368 10.18 9.27 18.16
N ASP A 369 11.44 8.82 18.14
CA ASP A 369 12.60 9.68 18.41
C ASP A 369 13.82 9.41 17.50
N LYS A 370 13.92 8.23 16.87
CA LYS A 370 15.02 7.85 15.96
C LYS A 370 14.58 7.55 14.52
N LEU A 371 13.34 7.84 14.14
CA LEU A 371 12.86 7.58 12.76
C LEU A 371 13.70 8.40 11.77
N PHE A 372 14.36 7.72 10.83
CA PHE A 372 15.17 8.36 9.81
C PHE A 372 14.52 8.26 8.42
N VAL A 373 14.65 9.30 7.61
CA VAL A 373 14.21 9.35 6.20
C VAL A 373 15.31 10.01 5.37
N LEU A 374 15.64 9.42 4.21
CA LEU A 374 16.75 9.83 3.32
C LEU A 374 16.77 11.32 2.89
N SER A 375 15.67 12.05 3.12
CA SER A 375 15.47 13.45 2.76
C SER A 375 15.49 14.42 3.95
N ASN A 376 15.95 13.99 5.13
CA ASN A 376 16.06 14.85 6.31
C ASN A 376 17.32 14.50 7.14
N ASN A 377 18.00 15.52 7.66
CA ASN A 377 19.17 15.35 8.54
C ASN A 377 18.79 15.24 10.03
N GLY A 378 17.54 15.55 10.40
CA GLY A 378 16.99 15.33 11.74
C GLY A 378 16.17 14.05 11.83
N SER A 379 16.12 13.45 13.03
CA SER A 379 15.18 12.36 13.30
C SER A 379 13.74 12.87 13.39
N LEU A 380 12.80 11.95 13.14
CA LEU A 380 11.37 12.20 13.07
C LEU A 380 10.62 11.37 14.13
N ASP A 381 9.34 11.68 14.26
CA ASP A 381 8.40 11.03 15.18
C ASP A 381 7.21 10.51 14.37
N LEU A 382 7.12 9.19 14.19
CA LEU A 382 6.07 8.54 13.41
C LEU A 382 4.68 8.70 14.04
N ALA A 383 4.59 8.77 15.37
CA ALA A 383 3.32 8.97 16.06
C ALA A 383 2.81 10.39 15.86
N SER A 384 3.68 11.40 16.04
CA SER A 384 3.39 12.79 15.69
C SER A 384 2.99 12.95 14.23
N LEU A 385 3.67 12.25 13.31
CA LEU A 385 3.34 12.27 11.88
C LEU A 385 1.98 11.64 11.58
N ASN A 386 1.57 10.55 12.24
CA ASN A 386 0.25 9.95 12.05
C ASN A 386 -0.88 10.84 12.57
N LEU A 387 -0.73 11.41 13.79
CA LEU A 387 -1.68 12.37 14.34
C LEU A 387 -1.83 13.59 13.43
N GLN A 388 -0.71 14.19 13.00
CA GLN A 388 -0.74 15.36 12.12
C GLN A 388 -1.30 15.03 10.73
N ARG A 389 -1.05 13.81 10.20
CA ARG A 389 -1.62 13.35 8.92
C ARG A 389 -3.13 13.15 8.99
N GLY A 390 -3.67 12.74 10.14
CA GLY A 390 -5.12 12.69 10.37
C GLY A 390 -5.78 14.07 10.27
N ARG A 391 -5.16 15.09 10.85
CA ARG A 391 -5.62 16.49 10.78
C ARG A 391 -5.48 17.08 9.37
N ASP A 392 -4.36 16.79 8.69
CA ASP A 392 -4.04 17.13 7.29
C ASP A 392 -5.03 16.52 6.27
N HIS A 393 -5.46 15.28 6.50
CA HIS A 393 -6.48 14.64 5.67
C HIS A 393 -7.91 15.07 6.01
N GLY A 394 -8.11 15.94 7.01
CA GLY A 394 -9.42 16.39 7.45
C GLY A 394 -10.28 15.24 7.98
N LEU A 395 -9.71 14.36 8.79
CA LEU A 395 -10.49 13.31 9.46
C LEU A 395 -11.38 13.91 10.56
N PRO A 396 -12.66 13.52 10.64
CA PRO A 396 -13.51 13.73 11.82
C PRO A 396 -12.88 13.17 13.10
N GLY A 397 -13.40 13.63 14.25
CA GLY A 397 -12.97 13.20 15.58
C GLY A 397 -13.35 11.76 15.90
N TYR A 398 -12.84 11.27 17.03
CA TYR A 398 -13.04 9.89 17.47
C TYR A 398 -14.52 9.49 17.60
N ASN A 399 -15.37 10.34 18.19
CA ASN A 399 -16.79 10.04 18.37
C ASN A 399 -17.57 9.98 17.04
N ASP A 400 -17.26 10.83 16.04
CA ASP A 400 -17.88 10.76 14.71
C ASP A 400 -17.69 9.37 14.06
N TRP A 401 -16.51 8.79 14.25
CA TRP A 401 -16.19 7.45 13.75
C TRP A 401 -16.78 6.31 14.60
N ARG A 402 -17.01 6.55 15.90
CA ARG A 402 -17.77 5.62 16.76
C ARG A 402 -19.24 5.56 16.34
N GLU A 403 -19.88 6.69 16.11
CA GLU A 403 -21.26 6.76 15.59
C GLU A 403 -21.38 6.02 14.24
N PHE A 404 -20.47 6.27 13.30
CA PHE A 404 -20.40 5.55 12.01
C PHE A 404 -20.29 4.02 12.14
N CYS A 405 -19.73 3.54 13.25
CA CYS A 405 -19.62 2.12 13.59
C CYS A 405 -20.75 1.60 14.48
N GLY A 406 -21.72 2.43 14.86
CA GLY A 406 -22.81 2.07 15.78
C GLY A 406 -22.35 1.87 17.23
N LEU A 407 -21.19 2.43 17.58
CA LEU A 407 -20.63 2.42 18.93
C LEU A 407 -21.11 3.66 19.72
N PRO A 408 -21.31 3.57 21.05
CA PRO A 408 -21.74 4.73 21.84
C PRO A 408 -20.76 5.91 21.77
N GLU A 409 -21.29 7.11 21.61
CA GLU A 409 -20.56 8.36 21.87
C GLU A 409 -20.12 8.43 23.35
N LEU A 410 -19.00 9.12 23.61
CA LEU A 410 -18.39 9.25 24.93
C LEU A 410 -18.26 10.74 25.27
N GLU A 411 -18.80 11.19 26.40
CA GLU A 411 -18.73 12.60 26.81
C GLU A 411 -17.63 12.86 27.85
N THR A 412 -17.36 11.87 28.70
CA THR A 412 -16.58 12.02 29.93
C THR A 412 -15.40 11.03 30.04
N GLN A 413 -14.52 11.27 31.02
CA GLN A 413 -13.48 10.31 31.39
C GLN A 413 -14.08 8.98 31.92
N THR A 414 -15.25 9.03 32.57
CA THR A 414 -15.94 7.83 33.05
C THR A 414 -16.36 6.94 31.88
N ASP A 415 -16.80 7.53 30.77
CA ASP A 415 -17.20 6.80 29.57
C ASP A 415 -15.97 6.18 28.88
N LEU A 416 -14.86 6.92 28.78
CA LEU A 416 -13.56 6.38 28.35
C LEU A 416 -13.10 5.20 29.23
N ASN A 417 -13.33 5.24 30.54
CA ASN A 417 -13.01 4.13 31.44
C ASN A 417 -13.87 2.86 31.22
N THR A 418 -14.93 2.91 30.39
CA THR A 418 -15.73 1.72 30.04
C THR A 418 -15.16 0.92 28.86
N ILE A 419 -14.21 1.49 28.11
CA ILE A 419 -13.63 0.93 26.87
C ILE A 419 -12.09 0.97 26.83
N ILE A 420 -11.46 1.54 27.85
CA ILE A 420 -10.00 1.67 28.02
C ILE A 420 -9.68 1.28 29.47
N ALA A 421 -9.23 0.04 29.69
CA ALA A 421 -8.94 -0.46 31.04
C ALA A 421 -7.89 0.37 31.81
N ASN A 422 -6.91 0.96 31.11
CA ASN A 422 -5.87 1.76 31.75
C ASN A 422 -6.32 3.20 32.03
N GLN A 423 -6.88 3.42 33.23
CA GLN A 423 -7.34 4.73 33.72
C GLN A 423 -6.27 5.84 33.63
N LYS A 424 -4.97 5.52 33.78
CA LYS A 424 -3.89 6.52 33.64
C LYS A 424 -3.73 7.05 32.21
N ILE A 425 -4.26 6.34 31.22
CA ILE A 425 -4.30 6.79 29.83
C ILE A 425 -5.54 7.64 29.58
N THR A 426 -6.71 7.30 30.17
CA THR A 426 -7.91 8.15 30.08
C THR A 426 -7.71 9.49 30.80
N GLU A 427 -7.03 9.50 31.96
CA GLU A 427 -6.57 10.70 32.67
C GLU A 427 -5.77 11.63 31.73
N LYS A 428 -4.69 11.12 31.13
CA LYS A 428 -3.82 11.87 30.21
C LYS A 428 -4.50 12.32 28.92
N ILE A 429 -5.43 11.51 28.40
CA ILE A 429 -6.23 11.87 27.23
C ILE A 429 -7.12 13.08 27.57
N MET A 430 -7.79 13.07 28.72
CA MET A 430 -8.65 14.19 29.14
C MET A 430 -7.86 15.41 29.64
N GLU A 431 -6.63 15.22 30.12
CA GLU A 431 -5.66 16.30 30.38
C GLU A 431 -5.29 17.07 29.10
N LEU A 432 -5.24 16.39 27.93
CA LEU A 432 -4.76 16.97 26.66
C LEU A 432 -5.85 17.36 25.66
N TYR A 433 -6.94 16.59 25.57
CA TYR A 433 -8.01 16.80 24.59
C TYR A 433 -9.28 17.41 25.21
N HIS A 434 -9.42 17.30 26.53
CA HIS A 434 -10.53 17.78 27.39
C HIS A 434 -11.95 17.26 27.06
N ASN A 435 -12.18 16.71 25.88
CA ASN A 435 -13.45 16.14 25.43
C ASN A 435 -13.16 14.97 24.45
N PRO A 436 -13.86 13.82 24.51
CA PRO A 436 -13.52 12.68 23.66
C PRO A 436 -13.72 12.90 22.15
N SER A 437 -14.65 13.77 21.73
CA SER A 437 -14.83 14.14 20.31
C SER A 437 -13.65 14.94 19.73
N ASN A 438 -12.75 15.47 20.58
CA ASN A 438 -11.51 16.09 20.14
C ASN A 438 -10.38 15.10 19.82
N ILE A 439 -10.47 13.84 20.27
CA ILE A 439 -9.40 12.84 20.13
C ILE A 439 -9.14 12.56 18.64
N ASP A 440 -7.88 12.61 18.23
CA ASP A 440 -7.45 12.18 16.89
C ASP A 440 -7.72 10.68 16.73
N VAL A 441 -8.54 10.29 15.74
CA VAL A 441 -9.09 8.92 15.62
C VAL A 441 -8.03 7.80 15.58
N TRP A 442 -6.81 8.07 15.11
CA TRP A 442 -5.69 7.11 15.17
C TRP A 442 -5.27 6.78 16.60
N LEU A 443 -5.26 7.76 17.51
CA LEU A 443 -5.02 7.51 18.94
C LEU A 443 -6.23 6.81 19.56
N GLY A 444 -7.44 7.29 19.28
CA GLY A 444 -8.68 6.75 19.86
C GLY A 444 -8.84 5.24 19.63
N GLY A 445 -8.73 4.77 18.38
CA GLY A 445 -8.81 3.34 18.07
C GLY A 445 -7.57 2.52 18.48
N LEU A 446 -6.44 3.16 18.81
CA LEU A 446 -5.26 2.49 19.38
C LEU A 446 -5.37 2.24 20.89
N VAL A 447 -6.19 3.00 21.62
CA VAL A 447 -6.31 2.86 23.08
C VAL A 447 -7.49 1.99 23.52
N GLU A 448 -8.45 1.69 22.65
CA GLU A 448 -9.56 0.77 22.94
C GLU A 448 -9.07 -0.63 23.37
N ASP A 449 -9.73 -1.22 24.36
CA ASP A 449 -9.52 -2.61 24.75
C ASP A 449 -9.78 -3.57 23.56
N PHE A 450 -8.93 -4.59 23.40
CA PHE A 450 -9.04 -5.54 22.28
C PHE A 450 -10.32 -6.40 22.34
N LEU A 451 -10.88 -6.68 21.15
CA LEU A 451 -11.85 -7.76 21.01
C LEU A 451 -11.19 -9.14 21.29
N PRO A 452 -11.95 -10.14 21.78
CA PRO A 452 -11.44 -11.50 22.01
C PRO A 452 -10.79 -12.10 20.76
N GLY A 453 -9.53 -12.52 20.88
CA GLY A 453 -8.75 -13.09 19.77
C GLY A 453 -8.32 -12.09 18.69
N ALA A 454 -8.47 -10.78 18.91
CA ALA A 454 -8.07 -9.72 17.99
C ALA A 454 -6.76 -9.03 18.42
N ARG A 455 -6.32 -8.05 17.62
CA ARG A 455 -5.28 -7.05 17.90
C ARG A 455 -5.76 -5.63 17.61
N THR A 456 -7.06 -5.42 17.66
CA THR A 456 -7.74 -4.13 17.52
C THR A 456 -8.94 -4.05 18.46
N GLY A 457 -9.25 -2.82 18.89
CA GLY A 457 -10.52 -2.52 19.56
C GLY A 457 -11.71 -2.44 18.59
N PRO A 458 -12.94 -2.32 19.11
CA PRO A 458 -14.17 -2.31 18.33
C PRO A 458 -14.19 -1.36 17.13
N LEU A 459 -13.64 -0.15 17.26
CA LEU A 459 -13.65 0.86 16.20
C LEU A 459 -12.77 0.45 15.02
N PHE A 460 -11.52 0.05 15.28
CA PHE A 460 -10.61 -0.40 14.22
C PHE A 460 -11.07 -1.73 13.62
N ALA A 461 -11.62 -2.66 14.41
CA ALA A 461 -12.22 -3.88 13.89
C ALA A 461 -13.37 -3.59 12.90
N CYS A 462 -14.24 -2.63 13.23
CA CYS A 462 -15.30 -2.13 12.35
C CYS A 462 -14.76 -1.48 11.06
N LEU A 463 -13.83 -0.52 11.18
CA LEU A 463 -13.32 0.26 10.04
C LEU A 463 -12.50 -0.62 9.07
N ILE A 464 -11.63 -1.49 9.60
CA ILE A 464 -10.87 -2.45 8.80
C ILE A 464 -11.82 -3.47 8.17
N GLY A 465 -12.75 -4.04 8.94
CA GLY A 465 -13.72 -5.02 8.45
C GLY A 465 -14.55 -4.50 7.28
N LYS A 466 -15.14 -3.30 7.42
CA LYS A 466 -15.89 -2.62 6.33
C LYS A 466 -15.03 -2.41 5.08
N GLN A 467 -13.77 -1.98 5.21
CA GLN A 467 -12.91 -1.75 4.05
C GLN A 467 -12.53 -3.05 3.34
N MET A 468 -12.19 -4.10 4.09
CA MET A 468 -11.82 -5.40 3.54
C MET A 468 -12.99 -6.08 2.84
N LYS A 469 -14.20 -5.94 3.38
CA LYS A 469 -15.43 -6.38 2.71
C LYS A 469 -15.64 -5.63 1.40
N ALA A 470 -15.48 -4.30 1.38
CA ALA A 470 -15.64 -3.50 0.17
C ALA A 470 -14.61 -3.86 -0.92
N LEU A 471 -13.34 -4.10 -0.53
CA LEU A 471 -12.27 -4.55 -1.43
C LEU A 471 -12.55 -5.92 -2.04
N ARG A 472 -13.09 -6.87 -1.24
CA ARG A 472 -13.38 -8.23 -1.70
C ARG A 472 -14.66 -8.30 -2.56
N ASP A 473 -15.75 -7.74 -2.06
CA ASP A 473 -17.08 -7.90 -2.67
C ASP A 473 -17.21 -7.01 -3.92
N GLY A 474 -16.51 -5.87 -3.98
CA GLY A 474 -16.45 -4.96 -5.12
C GLY A 474 -15.39 -5.29 -6.19
N ASP A 475 -14.66 -6.41 -6.07
CA ASP A 475 -13.64 -6.82 -7.05
C ASP A 475 -14.16 -7.90 -8.01
N ARG A 476 -14.36 -7.52 -9.28
CA ARG A 476 -14.78 -8.42 -10.37
C ARG A 476 -13.83 -9.59 -10.58
N PHE A 477 -12.56 -9.42 -10.25
CA PHE A 477 -11.49 -10.40 -10.42
C PHE A 477 -11.09 -11.08 -9.10
N TRP A 478 -11.91 -11.00 -8.04
CA TRP A 478 -11.67 -11.75 -6.80
C TRP A 478 -11.54 -13.25 -7.10
N TRP A 479 -10.56 -13.92 -6.50
CA TRP A 479 -10.15 -15.28 -6.92
C TRP A 479 -11.21 -16.37 -6.69
N GLU A 480 -12.17 -16.16 -5.78
CA GLU A 480 -13.30 -17.07 -5.57
C GLU A 480 -14.46 -16.83 -6.55
N ASN A 481 -14.47 -15.67 -7.24
CA ASN A 481 -15.54 -15.28 -8.15
C ASN A 481 -15.63 -16.21 -9.36
N ASP A 482 -16.82 -16.33 -9.93
CA ASP A 482 -17.07 -17.25 -11.04
C ASP A 482 -16.39 -16.78 -12.32
N ASN A 483 -15.85 -17.75 -13.07
CA ASN A 483 -15.10 -17.57 -14.31
C ASN A 483 -13.74 -16.85 -14.18
N VAL A 484 -13.29 -16.50 -12.96
CA VAL A 484 -11.92 -15.98 -12.75
C VAL A 484 -10.88 -17.12 -12.69
N PHE A 485 -11.23 -18.22 -12.03
CA PHE A 485 -10.45 -19.46 -11.97
C PHE A 485 -11.40 -20.66 -12.06
N THR A 486 -10.93 -21.79 -12.60
CA THR A 486 -11.68 -23.05 -12.59
C THR A 486 -11.74 -23.64 -11.17
N GLU A 487 -12.70 -24.52 -10.87
CA GLU A 487 -12.76 -25.15 -9.54
C GLU A 487 -11.52 -26.00 -9.21
N ALA A 488 -10.84 -26.57 -10.21
CA ALA A 488 -9.54 -27.21 -10.02
C ALA A 488 -8.50 -26.19 -9.53
N GLN A 489 -8.38 -25.05 -10.22
CA GLN A 489 -7.47 -23.96 -9.86
C GLN A 489 -7.81 -23.37 -8.47
N LYS A 490 -9.10 -23.12 -8.18
CA LYS A 490 -9.55 -22.66 -6.86
C LYS A 490 -9.19 -23.66 -5.74
N ASN A 491 -9.19 -24.97 -6.01
CA ASN A 491 -8.78 -25.98 -5.03
C ASN A 491 -7.28 -26.05 -4.80
N GLU A 492 -6.46 -25.75 -5.81
CA GLU A 492 -5.00 -25.60 -5.65
C GLU A 492 -4.63 -24.27 -4.95
N LEU A 493 -5.31 -23.17 -5.27
CA LEU A 493 -5.15 -21.86 -4.59
C LEU A 493 -5.44 -21.92 -3.09
N LYS A 494 -6.36 -22.80 -2.64
CA LYS A 494 -6.68 -23.02 -1.23
C LYS A 494 -5.53 -23.65 -0.42
N LYS A 495 -4.59 -24.36 -1.06
CA LYS A 495 -3.43 -25.01 -0.39
C LYS A 495 -2.28 -24.05 -0.10
N HIS A 496 -2.20 -22.97 -0.87
CA HIS A 496 -1.12 -21.98 -0.77
C HIS A 496 -1.01 -21.40 0.65
N SER A 497 0.21 -21.17 1.13
CA SER A 497 0.50 -20.53 2.43
C SER A 497 1.78 -19.69 2.34
N LEU A 498 1.92 -18.68 3.20
CA LEU A 498 3.17 -17.91 3.32
C LEU A 498 4.37 -18.81 3.67
N SER A 499 4.15 -19.86 4.47
CA SER A 499 5.16 -20.88 4.77
C SER A 499 5.66 -21.60 3.52
N ARG A 500 4.76 -21.95 2.58
CA ARG A 500 5.11 -22.53 1.27
C ARG A 500 5.91 -21.54 0.42
N VAL A 501 5.51 -20.27 0.37
CA VAL A 501 6.25 -19.21 -0.34
C VAL A 501 7.68 -19.09 0.16
N ILE A 502 7.89 -19.14 1.48
CA ILE A 502 9.22 -19.12 2.09
C ILE A 502 10.03 -20.36 1.68
N CYS A 503 9.44 -21.56 1.74
CA CYS A 503 10.08 -22.80 1.29
C CYS A 503 10.49 -22.82 -0.19
N ASP A 504 9.73 -22.16 -1.08
CA ASP A 504 10.02 -22.15 -2.53
C ASP A 504 11.02 -21.05 -2.95
N ASN A 505 11.25 -20.04 -2.11
CA ASN A 505 11.98 -18.81 -2.49
C ASN A 505 13.16 -18.46 -1.57
N THR A 506 13.56 -19.35 -0.65
CA THR A 506 14.67 -19.13 0.32
C THR A 506 15.49 -20.39 0.52
N GLY A 507 16.61 -20.30 1.25
CA GLY A 507 17.38 -21.47 1.73
C GLY A 507 16.91 -21.99 3.10
N ILE A 508 15.68 -21.69 3.52
CA ILE A 508 15.12 -22.16 4.80
C ILE A 508 14.47 -23.54 4.59
N SER A 509 14.99 -24.55 5.30
CA SER A 509 14.52 -25.92 5.22
C SER A 509 13.28 -26.22 6.07
N ASP A 510 13.02 -25.45 7.13
CA ASP A 510 12.01 -25.76 8.15
C ASP A 510 11.24 -24.48 8.54
N VAL A 511 9.91 -24.56 8.56
CA VAL A 511 9.01 -23.41 8.79
C VAL A 511 7.80 -23.82 9.66
N PRO A 512 7.15 -22.90 10.39
CA PRO A 512 5.88 -23.21 11.04
C PRO A 512 4.76 -23.40 10.01
N VAL A 513 3.71 -24.15 10.36
CA VAL A 513 2.59 -24.43 9.43
C VAL A 513 1.80 -23.17 9.07
N ASP A 514 1.57 -22.30 10.06
CA ASP A 514 1.03 -20.96 9.86
C ASP A 514 2.13 -19.96 10.19
N ALA A 515 2.71 -19.32 9.17
CA ALA A 515 3.81 -18.36 9.30
C ALA A 515 3.57 -17.28 10.36
N PHE A 516 2.30 -16.91 10.59
CA PHE A 516 1.90 -15.81 11.47
C PHE A 516 1.75 -16.22 12.94
N GLN A 517 1.71 -17.53 13.26
CA GLN A 517 1.60 -18.00 14.63
C GLN A 517 2.98 -18.15 15.26
N LEU A 518 3.12 -17.79 16.54
CA LEU A 518 4.37 -17.95 17.27
C LEU A 518 4.61 -19.44 17.59
N GLY A 519 5.51 -20.07 16.83
CA GLY A 519 5.99 -21.43 17.08
C GLY A 519 7.38 -21.45 17.74
N LYS A 520 7.70 -22.53 18.44
CA LYS A 520 9.03 -22.83 18.98
C LYS A 520 9.76 -23.82 18.09
N PHE A 521 10.96 -23.48 17.67
CA PHE A 521 11.83 -24.41 16.95
C PHE A 521 12.50 -25.39 17.92
N PRO A 522 12.57 -26.70 17.62
CA PRO A 522 12.05 -27.38 16.42
C PRO A 522 10.60 -27.89 16.55
N GLN A 523 9.94 -27.79 17.70
CA GLN A 523 8.70 -28.53 18.00
C GLN A 523 7.50 -28.16 17.09
N ASP A 524 7.32 -26.85 16.82
CA ASP A 524 6.18 -26.33 16.06
C ASP A 524 6.50 -26.10 14.57
N PHE A 525 7.71 -26.47 14.15
CA PHE A 525 8.24 -26.30 12.81
C PHE A 525 8.19 -27.62 12.03
N LYS A 526 8.06 -27.53 10.70
CA LYS A 526 8.10 -28.68 9.79
C LYS A 526 9.07 -28.42 8.65
N HIS A 527 9.78 -29.46 8.26
CA HIS A 527 10.57 -29.46 7.04
C HIS A 527 9.71 -29.14 5.80
N CYS A 528 10.25 -28.37 4.87
CA CYS A 528 9.58 -27.84 3.69
C CYS A 528 9.06 -28.91 2.70
N SER A 529 9.46 -30.17 2.83
CA SER A 529 8.81 -31.30 2.13
C SER A 529 7.40 -31.60 2.64
N ASN A 530 7.05 -31.12 3.83
CA ASN A 530 5.83 -31.44 4.58
C ASN A 530 4.90 -30.20 4.72
N ILE A 531 5.09 -29.22 3.84
CA ILE A 531 4.28 -28.00 3.70
C ILE A 531 3.66 -28.03 2.30
N ASP A 532 2.33 -28.10 2.24
CA ASP A 532 1.59 -28.36 0.99
C ASP A 532 1.87 -27.33 -0.11
N GLY A 533 2.07 -27.83 -1.33
CA GLY A 533 2.28 -27.03 -2.54
C GLY A 533 1.02 -26.90 -3.39
N MET A 534 1.08 -25.97 -4.35
CA MET A 534 0.07 -25.78 -5.39
C MET A 534 0.47 -26.61 -6.61
N ASN A 535 -0.40 -27.48 -7.11
CA ASN A 535 -0.14 -28.18 -8.37
C ASN A 535 -0.51 -27.28 -9.57
N LEU A 536 0.50 -26.87 -10.34
CA LEU A 536 0.33 -26.01 -11.51
C LEU A 536 -0.20 -26.73 -12.76
N GLU A 537 -0.34 -28.07 -12.75
CA GLU A 537 -1.03 -28.82 -13.80
C GLU A 537 -2.49 -28.33 -14.00
N ALA A 538 -3.13 -27.78 -12.96
CA ALA A 538 -4.44 -27.15 -13.06
C ALA A 538 -4.50 -25.88 -13.95
N TRP A 539 -3.34 -25.36 -14.40
CA TRP A 539 -3.22 -24.26 -15.37
C TRP A 539 -2.75 -24.71 -16.76
N GLN A 540 -2.65 -26.03 -17.02
CA GLN A 540 -2.34 -26.54 -18.35
C GLN A 540 -3.49 -26.26 -19.34
N GLU A 541 -3.32 -25.27 -20.22
CA GLU A 541 -4.29 -24.99 -21.29
C GLU A 541 -4.26 -26.12 -22.33
N ILE A 542 -5.37 -26.84 -22.48
CA ILE A 542 -5.57 -27.87 -23.53
C ILE A 542 -6.28 -27.19 -24.69
N PHE A 543 -5.52 -26.76 -25.70
CA PHE A 543 -6.06 -26.28 -26.96
C PHE A 543 -6.73 -27.45 -27.71
N GLN A 544 -8.06 -27.45 -27.78
CA GLN A 544 -8.77 -28.32 -28.71
C GLN A 544 -8.47 -27.85 -30.14
N GLU A 545 -8.17 -28.79 -31.03
CA GLU A 545 -8.04 -28.48 -32.45
C GLU A 545 -9.42 -28.12 -33.02
N GLU A 546 -9.67 -26.83 -33.26
CA GLU A 546 -10.82 -26.43 -34.06
C GLU A 546 -10.63 -26.94 -35.49
N GLU A 547 -11.50 -27.84 -35.96
CA GLU A 547 -11.35 -28.55 -37.25
C GLU A 547 -11.13 -27.62 -38.47
N MET A 548 -11.55 -26.36 -38.38
CA MET A 548 -11.37 -25.35 -39.43
C MET A 548 -10.13 -24.44 -39.26
N CYS A 549 -9.65 -24.24 -38.03
CA CYS A 549 -8.66 -23.20 -37.70
C CYS A 549 -7.34 -23.77 -37.15
N GLY A 550 -7.35 -24.98 -36.59
CA GLY A 550 -6.18 -25.62 -36.00
C GLY A 550 -5.62 -24.89 -34.78
N THR A 551 -4.51 -25.39 -34.25
CA THR A 551 -3.80 -24.72 -33.15
C THR A 551 -3.21 -23.37 -33.60
N PRO A 552 -3.31 -22.30 -32.79
CA PRO A 552 -2.64 -21.05 -33.10
C PRO A 552 -1.13 -21.24 -33.23
N LYS A 553 -0.51 -20.59 -34.22
CA LYS A 553 0.93 -20.73 -34.45
C LYS A 553 1.73 -20.10 -33.31
N HIS A 554 2.72 -20.81 -32.81
CA HIS A 554 3.75 -20.24 -31.94
C HIS A 554 4.55 -19.16 -32.70
N VAL A 555 4.84 -18.04 -32.03
CA VAL A 555 5.63 -16.93 -32.56
C VAL A 555 6.92 -16.81 -31.75
N GLU A 556 8.07 -16.81 -32.42
CA GLU A 556 9.37 -16.65 -31.76
C GLU A 556 9.47 -15.30 -31.06
N ASN A 557 9.97 -15.28 -29.82
CA ASN A 557 10.00 -14.09 -28.95
C ASN A 557 8.61 -13.45 -28.70
N GLY A 558 7.53 -14.23 -28.88
CA GLY A 558 6.16 -13.85 -28.59
C GLY A 558 5.44 -14.88 -27.72
N ASN A 559 4.17 -14.59 -27.44
CA ASN A 559 3.19 -15.46 -26.79
C ASN A 559 1.82 -15.20 -27.42
N PHE A 560 0.83 -16.03 -27.09
CA PHE A 560 -0.56 -15.78 -27.44
C PHE A 560 -1.52 -16.18 -26.31
N VAL A 561 -2.71 -15.59 -26.31
CA VAL A 561 -3.83 -15.98 -25.44
C VAL A 561 -4.98 -16.40 -26.35
N TYR A 562 -5.40 -17.67 -26.23
CA TYR A 562 -6.57 -18.21 -26.91
C TYR A 562 -7.83 -17.97 -26.07
N CYS A 563 -8.94 -17.64 -26.75
CA CYS A 563 -10.21 -17.30 -26.13
C CYS A 563 -11.36 -17.80 -27.01
N SER A 564 -12.31 -18.55 -26.45
CA SER A 564 -13.56 -18.90 -27.13
C SER A 564 -14.73 -18.41 -26.28
N GLU A 565 -15.39 -17.35 -26.72
CA GLU A 565 -16.57 -16.77 -26.08
C GLU A 565 -17.76 -16.88 -27.06
N PHE A 566 -18.89 -17.43 -26.61
CA PHE A 566 -20.14 -17.57 -27.40
C PHE A 566 -20.03 -18.32 -28.76
N GLY A 567 -18.93 -19.03 -29.02
CA GLY A 567 -18.66 -19.71 -30.29
C GLY A 567 -17.84 -18.88 -31.28
N GLU A 568 -17.42 -17.67 -30.92
CA GLU A 568 -16.35 -16.95 -31.61
C GLU A 568 -15.02 -17.25 -30.91
N SER A 569 -14.14 -17.98 -31.61
CA SER A 569 -12.78 -18.26 -31.16
C SER A 569 -11.81 -17.20 -31.70
N THR A 570 -11.06 -16.59 -30.80
CA THR A 570 -10.07 -15.56 -31.10
C THR A 570 -8.74 -15.88 -30.43
N VAL A 571 -7.65 -15.39 -31.00
CA VAL A 571 -6.32 -15.46 -30.41
C VAL A 571 -5.69 -14.08 -30.44
N THR A 572 -5.17 -13.61 -29.30
CA THR A 572 -4.47 -12.33 -29.19
C THR A 572 -2.99 -12.59 -28.95
N TYR A 573 -2.14 -12.05 -29.81
CA TYR A 573 -0.68 -12.21 -29.78
C TYR A 573 -0.01 -11.06 -29.05
N SER A 574 1.09 -11.35 -28.36
CA SER A 574 1.93 -10.35 -27.70
C SER A 574 3.41 -10.69 -27.86
N CYS A 575 4.27 -9.68 -27.80
CA CYS A 575 5.72 -9.86 -27.85
C CYS A 575 6.35 -9.81 -26.46
N GLN A 576 7.46 -10.52 -26.30
CA GLN A 576 8.32 -10.43 -25.12
C GLN A 576 9.04 -9.07 -25.10
N HIS A 577 9.44 -8.63 -23.90
CA HIS A 577 10.03 -7.31 -23.71
C HIS A 577 11.30 -7.12 -24.56
N GLY A 578 11.36 -6.01 -25.32
CA GLY A 578 12.43 -5.73 -26.28
C GLY A 578 12.08 -6.05 -27.74
N PHE A 579 10.90 -6.63 -27.99
CA PHE A 579 10.39 -6.91 -29.33
C PHE A 579 9.08 -6.15 -29.59
N GLN A 580 8.87 -5.72 -30.83
CA GLN A 580 7.63 -5.10 -31.30
C GLN A 580 6.88 -6.05 -32.22
N LEU A 581 5.55 -6.08 -32.09
CA LEU A 581 4.66 -6.90 -32.92
C LEU A 581 4.50 -6.27 -34.30
N GLN A 582 4.71 -7.06 -35.36
CA GLN A 582 4.37 -6.70 -36.74
C GLN A 582 3.34 -7.68 -37.31
N GLY A 583 2.17 -7.15 -37.66
CA GLY A 583 0.98 -7.90 -38.07
C GLY A 583 -0.23 -7.51 -37.23
N GLU A 584 -1.32 -8.24 -37.35
CA GLU A 584 -2.53 -8.00 -36.54
C GLU A 584 -2.36 -8.60 -35.14
N GLU A 585 -2.73 -7.84 -34.10
CA GLU A 585 -2.64 -8.28 -32.69
C GLU A 585 -3.67 -9.37 -32.38
N GLN A 586 -4.88 -9.25 -32.93
CA GLN A 586 -5.98 -10.17 -32.69
C GLN A 586 -6.43 -10.86 -33.99
N LEU A 587 -6.40 -12.19 -33.98
CA LEU A 587 -6.94 -13.04 -35.04
C LEU A 587 -8.27 -13.65 -34.57
N SER A 588 -9.19 -13.86 -35.51
CA SER A 588 -10.49 -14.51 -35.30
C SER A 588 -10.58 -15.74 -36.19
N CYS A 589 -11.05 -16.86 -35.64
CA CYS A 589 -11.38 -18.04 -36.41
C CYS A 589 -12.61 -17.76 -37.29
N THR A 590 -12.60 -18.27 -38.52
CA THR A 590 -13.70 -18.13 -39.48
C THR A 590 -13.95 -19.46 -40.19
N SER A 591 -15.01 -19.55 -40.99
CA SER A 591 -15.30 -20.70 -41.87
C SER A 591 -14.25 -20.96 -42.98
N LYS A 592 -13.12 -20.25 -42.96
CA LYS A 592 -11.97 -20.43 -43.86
C LYS A 592 -10.63 -20.57 -43.11
N GLY A 593 -10.66 -20.77 -41.79
CA GLY A 593 -9.49 -20.66 -40.92
C GLY A 593 -9.36 -19.26 -40.31
N TRP A 594 -8.19 -18.95 -39.74
CA TRP A 594 -7.88 -17.64 -39.17
C TRP A 594 -7.99 -16.52 -40.23
N ASN A 595 -8.59 -15.39 -39.84
CA ASN A 595 -8.80 -14.23 -40.72
C ASN A 595 -7.50 -13.55 -41.21
N PHE A 596 -6.42 -13.61 -40.43
CA PHE A 596 -5.09 -13.11 -40.79
C PHE A 596 -4.01 -14.18 -40.55
N GLN A 597 -2.78 -13.92 -41.03
CA GLN A 597 -1.63 -14.72 -40.65
C GLN A 597 -1.13 -14.30 -39.26
N ALA A 598 -0.56 -15.24 -38.51
CA ALA A 598 0.04 -14.94 -37.21
C ALA A 598 1.15 -13.87 -37.36
N PRO A 599 1.19 -12.85 -36.48
CA PRO A 599 2.18 -11.78 -36.52
C PRO A 599 3.59 -12.28 -36.17
N VAL A 600 4.59 -11.42 -36.35
CA VAL A 600 5.98 -11.69 -35.96
C VAL A 600 6.47 -10.68 -34.92
N CYS A 601 7.32 -11.12 -34.00
CA CYS A 601 7.97 -10.25 -33.02
C CYS A 601 9.37 -9.88 -33.50
N ILE A 602 9.60 -8.59 -33.78
CA ILE A 602 10.86 -8.07 -34.31
C ILE A 602 11.59 -7.30 -33.21
N GLY A 603 12.88 -7.58 -33.03
CA GLY A 603 13.70 -6.93 -32.02
C GLY A 603 13.78 -5.41 -32.25
N ILE A 604 13.52 -4.63 -31.21
CA ILE A 604 13.56 -3.17 -31.27
C ILE A 604 15.02 -2.73 -31.29
N SER A 605 15.52 -2.30 -32.45
CA SER A 605 16.86 -1.70 -32.53
C SER A 605 16.86 -0.35 -31.82
N LEU A 606 17.36 -0.34 -30.59
CA LEU A 606 17.75 0.88 -29.90
C LEU A 606 19.07 1.36 -30.51
N ASP A 607 18.96 2.06 -31.64
CA ASP A 607 20.07 2.77 -32.30
C ASP A 607 20.53 3.93 -31.40
N ILE A 608 21.34 3.60 -30.38
CA ILE A 608 22.00 4.57 -29.52
C ILE A 608 23.14 5.19 -30.32
N CYS A 609 22.81 6.21 -31.12
CA CYS A 609 23.77 7.08 -31.78
C CYS A 609 24.60 7.84 -30.74
N ILE A 610 25.71 7.26 -30.31
CA ILE A 610 26.74 7.95 -29.52
C ILE A 610 27.51 8.86 -30.47
N CYS A 611 27.14 10.14 -30.50
CA CYS A 611 28.06 11.18 -30.94
C CYS A 611 29.20 11.30 -29.91
N PHE A 612 30.44 11.27 -30.40
CA PHE A 612 31.65 11.57 -29.64
C PHE A 612 31.83 13.09 -29.44
#